data_AF-A0A915NXL3-F1
#
_entry.id   AF-A0A915NXL3-F1
#
_cell.length_a   1.000
_cell.length_b   1.000
_cell.length_c   1.000
_cell.angle_alpha   90.00
_cell.angle_beta   90.00
_cell.angle_gamma   90.00
#
_symmetry.space_group_name_H-M   'P 1'
#
loop_
_entity.id
_entity.type
_entity.pdbx_description
1 polymer ?
#
loop_
_entity_poly.entity_id
_entity_poly.type
_entity_poly.pdbx_seq_one_letter_code
_entity_poly.pdbx_strand_id
1 'polypeptide(L)'
;MPIILRRLSDEQVEDRCLDLLIYFLNGTDPHLKQNSVRALPHIVEFIPNNYLSKRLIPTLQNQAQFFQEQRQIDLLVAIGHLSDRCDTQTLQYLLTLSSVCSTLHPAIVHSKSRLVQRILTCDVSRFSDPLVIAHHLLNPLVLGLALPEISPAHFDDVCIFYFK
;
A
#
# COMPACT_ATOMS: atom_id res chain seq x y z
N MET A 1 14.83 14.12 2.23
CA MET A 1 13.46 14.52 2.60
C MET A 1 13.20 14.55 4.11
N PRO A 2 13.58 13.55 4.93
CA PRO A 2 13.23 13.52 6.36
C PRO A 2 13.80 14.73 7.15
N ILE A 3 15.01 15.17 6.80
CA ILE A 3 15.68 16.32 7.41
C ILE A 3 15.01 17.65 7.01
N ILE A 4 14.43 17.74 5.81
CA ILE A 4 13.79 18.97 5.33
C ILE A 4 12.45 19.17 6.03
N LEU A 5 11.61 18.14 6.11
CA LEU A 5 10.35 18.20 6.88
C LEU A 5 10.61 18.47 8.37
N ARG A 6 11.60 17.80 8.97
CA ARG A 6 11.96 18.03 10.38
C ARG A 6 12.58 19.41 10.66
N ARG A 7 13.18 20.07 9.65
CA ARG A 7 13.73 21.43 9.77
C ARG A 7 12.72 22.52 9.40
N LEU A 8 11.64 22.17 8.71
CA LEU A 8 10.52 23.02 8.35
C LEU A 8 9.37 22.78 9.32
N SER A 9 9.65 22.79 10.63
CA SER A 9 8.68 22.66 11.73
C SER A 9 7.75 23.89 11.82
N ASP A 10 7.18 24.25 10.70
CA ASP A 10 6.16 25.25 10.47
C ASP A 10 5.00 24.48 9.85
N GLU A 11 3.90 24.37 10.59
CA GLU A 11 2.69 23.63 10.19
C GLU A 11 2.23 24.03 8.78
N GLN A 12 2.45 25.29 8.37
CA GLN A 12 2.08 25.77 7.04
C GLN A 12 2.91 25.14 5.92
N VAL A 13 4.18 24.81 6.19
CA VAL A 13 5.07 24.22 5.20
C VAL A 13 4.77 22.73 5.04
N GLU A 14 4.50 22.03 6.14
CA GLU A 14 4.05 20.63 6.12
C GLU A 14 2.75 20.48 5.33
N ASP A 15 1.75 21.33 5.61
CA ASP A 15 0.47 21.34 4.89
C ASP A 15 0.67 21.58 3.38
N ARG A 16 1.53 22.53 3.01
CA ARG A 16 1.84 22.78 1.59
C ARG A 16 2.57 21.61 0.92
N CYS A 17 3.48 20.95 1.62
CA CYS A 17 4.15 19.75 1.09
C CYS A 17 3.16 18.61 0.84
N LEU A 18 2.22 18.42 1.75
CA LEU A 18 1.14 17.46 1.59
C LEU A 18 0.17 17.86 0.46
N ASP A 19 -0.16 19.15 0.30
CA ASP A 19 -0.96 19.60 -0.84
C ASP A 19 -0.26 19.36 -2.18
N LEU A 20 1.06 19.57 -2.25
CA LEU A 20 1.86 19.26 -3.43
C LEU A 20 1.84 17.77 -3.77
N LEU A 21 1.86 16.88 -2.76
CA LEU A 21 1.72 15.45 -2.98
C LEU A 21 0.39 15.11 -3.70
N ILE A 22 -0.72 15.70 -3.27
CA ILE A 22 -2.04 15.47 -3.89
C ILE A 22 -2.10 16.08 -5.28
N TYR A 23 -1.50 17.26 -5.45
CA TYR A 23 -1.37 17.89 -6.76
C TYR A 23 -0.65 16.98 -7.75
N PHE A 24 0.50 16.40 -7.37
CA PHE A 24 1.23 15.48 -8.24
C PHE A 24 0.50 14.15 -8.47
N LEU A 25 -0.18 13.61 -7.45
CA LEU A 25 -0.99 12.40 -7.60
C LEU A 25 -2.17 12.57 -8.55
N ASN A 26 -2.75 13.77 -8.63
CA ASN A 26 -3.83 14.11 -9.56
C ASN A 26 -3.33 14.69 -10.89
N GLY A 27 -2.02 14.94 -11.02
CA GLY A 27 -1.41 15.49 -12.21
C GLY A 27 -1.55 14.59 -13.44
N THR A 28 -1.31 15.17 -14.61
CA THR A 28 -1.34 14.46 -15.89
C THR A 28 -0.03 13.77 -16.22
N ASP A 29 1.09 14.21 -15.63
CA ASP A 29 2.41 13.61 -15.84
C ASP A 29 2.51 12.25 -15.11
N PRO A 30 2.63 11.13 -15.85
CA PRO A 30 2.71 9.80 -15.25
C PRO A 30 3.99 9.58 -14.45
N HIS A 31 5.11 10.23 -14.81
CA HIS A 31 6.37 10.09 -14.10
C HIS A 31 6.33 10.79 -12.74
N LEU A 32 5.79 12.01 -12.68
CA LEU A 32 5.61 12.72 -11.40
C LEU A 32 4.63 11.98 -10.49
N LYS A 33 3.54 11.45 -11.05
CA LYS A 33 2.59 10.63 -10.30
C LYS A 33 3.23 9.37 -9.73
N GLN A 34 3.99 8.63 -10.54
CA GLN A 34 4.68 7.42 -10.09
C GLN A 34 5.72 7.74 -9.02
N ASN A 35 6.50 8.81 -9.19
CA ASN A 35 7.49 9.24 -8.20
C ASN A 35 6.85 9.66 -6.88
N SER A 36 5.65 10.26 -6.93
CA SER A 36 4.89 10.61 -5.73
C SER A 36 4.49 9.37 -4.93
N VAL A 37 4.08 8.30 -5.62
CA VAL A 37 3.74 7.01 -4.99
C VAL A 37 4.98 6.35 -4.38
N ARG A 38 6.11 6.37 -5.10
CA ARG A 38 7.40 5.87 -4.61
C ARG A 38 7.94 6.65 -3.40
N ALA A 39 7.55 7.92 -3.25
CA ALA A 39 7.95 8.72 -2.11
C ALA A 39 7.19 8.35 -0.83
N LEU A 40 5.96 7.82 -0.93
CA LEU A 40 5.08 7.55 0.21
C LEU A 40 5.75 6.71 1.32
N PRO A 41 6.42 5.58 1.04
CA PRO A 41 7.12 4.79 2.07
C PRO A 41 8.14 5.59 2.89
N HIS A 42 8.72 6.64 2.31
CA HIS A 42 9.76 7.46 2.93
C HIS A 42 9.22 8.66 3.72
N ILE A 43 7.95 9.00 3.53
CA ILE A 43 7.33 10.16 4.19
C ILE A 43 6.16 9.78 5.10
N VAL A 44 5.76 8.51 5.12
CA VAL A 44 4.56 8.01 5.81
C VAL A 44 4.50 8.37 7.30
N GLU A 45 5.65 8.44 7.98
CA GLU A 45 5.74 8.81 9.39
C GLU A 45 5.33 10.28 9.66
N PHE A 46 5.48 11.15 8.66
CA PHE A 46 5.16 12.57 8.70
C PHE A 46 3.73 12.87 8.23
N ILE A 47 2.98 11.87 7.76
CA ILE A 47 1.61 12.08 7.28
C ILE A 47 0.63 12.01 8.47
N PRO A 48 -0.18 13.06 8.72
CA PRO A 48 -1.21 13.02 9.75
C PRO A 48 -2.30 11.99 9.42
N ASN A 49 -2.78 11.23 10.41
CA ASN A 49 -3.79 10.17 10.20
C ASN A 49 -5.10 10.71 9.58
N ASN A 50 -5.54 11.90 9.96
CA ASN A 50 -6.72 12.55 9.39
C ASN A 50 -6.53 12.89 7.90
N TYR A 51 -5.31 13.30 7.52
CA TYR A 51 -4.98 13.55 6.12
C TYR A 51 -4.92 12.24 5.33
N LEU A 52 -4.31 11.20 5.92
CA LEU A 52 -4.22 9.87 5.33
C LEU A 52 -5.60 9.30 5.00
N SER A 53 -6.55 9.32 5.94
CA SER A 53 -7.88 8.76 5.75
C SER A 53 -8.79 9.61 4.86
N LYS A 54 -8.76 10.94 4.98
CA LYS A 54 -9.69 11.83 4.24
C LYS A 54 -9.20 12.29 2.88
N ARG A 55 -7.90 12.28 2.62
CA ARG A 55 -7.34 12.84 1.38
C ARG A 55 -6.48 11.84 0.62
N LEU A 56 -5.46 11.26 1.25
CA LEU A 56 -4.49 10.44 0.55
C LEU A 56 -5.11 9.13 0.01
N ILE A 57 -5.77 8.35 0.87
CA ILE A 57 -6.40 7.08 0.45
C ILE A 57 -7.47 7.32 -0.64
N PRO A 58 -8.42 8.26 -0.48
CA PRO A 58 -9.38 8.57 -1.55
C PRO A 58 -8.73 8.99 -2.86
N THR A 59 -7.64 9.78 -2.79
CA THR A 59 -6.90 10.18 -3.99
C THR A 59 -6.28 8.98 -4.69
N LEU A 60 -5.64 8.07 -3.96
CA LEU A 60 -5.09 6.85 -4.54
C LEU A 60 -6.20 5.96 -5.16
N GLN A 61 -7.37 5.90 -4.53
CA GLN A 61 -8.52 5.12 -5.02
C GLN A 61 -9.05 5.66 -6.34
N ASN A 62 -9.17 6.99 -6.46
CA ASN A 62 -9.57 7.66 -7.70
C ASN A 62 -8.57 7.44 -8.85
N GLN A 63 -7.33 7.07 -8.55
CA GLN A 63 -6.28 6.80 -9.52
C GLN A 63 -6.14 5.30 -9.87
N ALA A 64 -7.12 4.45 -9.53
CA ALA A 64 -7.05 3.00 -9.77
C ALA A 64 -6.63 2.62 -11.22
N GLN A 65 -7.16 3.32 -12.23
CA GLN A 65 -6.81 3.07 -13.63
C GLN A 65 -5.33 3.34 -13.93
N PHE A 66 -4.71 4.31 -13.27
CA PHE A 66 -3.29 4.66 -13.48
C PHE A 66 -2.36 3.52 -13.04
N PHE A 67 -2.75 2.75 -12.04
CA PHE A 67 -1.94 1.69 -11.44
C PHE A 67 -2.03 0.36 -12.17
N GLN A 68 -2.79 0.25 -13.25
CA GLN A 68 -2.85 -0.96 -14.05
C GLN A 68 -1.46 -1.27 -14.64
N GLU A 69 -1.20 -2.56 -14.89
CA GLU A 69 0.06 -3.07 -15.48
C GLU A 69 1.32 -2.86 -14.61
N GLN A 70 2.32 -2.11 -15.10
CA GLN A 70 3.71 -2.09 -14.57
C GLN A 70 3.88 -1.30 -13.27
N ARG A 71 2.84 -0.61 -12.78
CA ARG A 71 2.93 0.35 -11.66
C ARG A 71 2.42 -0.21 -10.33
N GLN A 72 1.99 -1.46 -10.33
CA GLN A 72 1.36 -2.13 -9.18
C GLN A 72 2.33 -2.39 -8.03
N ILE A 73 3.62 -2.66 -8.30
CA ILE A 73 4.62 -2.94 -7.25
C ILE A 73 4.78 -1.73 -6.33
N ASP A 74 5.01 -0.55 -6.91
CA ASP A 74 5.20 0.68 -6.14
C ASP A 74 3.96 1.02 -5.29
N LEU A 75 2.76 0.75 -5.82
CA LEU A 75 1.51 0.89 -5.06
C LEU A 75 1.44 -0.10 -3.89
N LEU A 76 1.78 -1.37 -4.09
CA LEU A 76 1.78 -2.38 -3.00
C LEU A 76 2.78 -2.03 -1.89
N VAL A 77 3.97 -1.52 -2.26
CA VAL A 77 4.95 -1.05 -1.29
C VAL A 77 4.40 0.14 -0.50
N ALA A 78 3.79 1.12 -1.17
CA ALA A 78 3.14 2.25 -0.50
C ALA A 78 2.02 1.80 0.45
N ILE A 79 1.16 0.88 0.02
CA ILE A 79 0.09 0.30 0.84
C ILE A 79 0.66 -0.36 2.09
N GLY A 80 1.74 -1.14 1.98
CA GLY A 80 2.36 -1.79 3.15
C GLY A 80 2.90 -0.80 4.18
N HIS A 81 3.46 0.33 3.75
CA HIS A 81 3.91 1.36 4.68
C HIS A 81 2.74 2.15 5.28
N LEU A 82 1.69 2.42 4.51
CA LEU A 82 0.49 3.10 4.98
C LEU A 82 -0.32 2.23 5.96
N SER A 83 -0.34 0.90 5.76
CA SER A 83 -1.10 -0.02 6.62
C SER A 83 -0.66 0.04 8.08
N ASP A 84 0.62 0.27 8.34
CA ASP A 84 1.17 0.36 9.71
C ASP A 84 0.61 1.57 10.49
N ARG A 85 0.14 2.60 9.78
CA ARG A 85 -0.38 3.86 10.37
C ARG A 85 -1.90 3.87 10.51
N CYS A 86 -2.60 3.02 9.76
CA CYS A 86 -4.06 3.00 9.71
C CYS A 86 -4.64 2.43 11.00
N ASP A 87 -5.76 2.96 11.48
CA ASP A 87 -6.64 2.22 12.39
C ASP A 87 -7.40 1.11 11.63
N THR A 88 -8.16 0.28 12.33
CA THR A 88 -8.88 -0.86 11.73
C THR A 88 -9.80 -0.44 10.57
N GLN A 89 -10.52 0.67 10.72
CA GLN A 89 -11.46 1.15 9.71
C GLN A 89 -10.72 1.69 8.47
N THR A 90 -9.70 2.52 8.69
CA THR A 90 -8.89 3.09 7.62
C THR A 90 -8.11 2.01 6.87
N LEU A 91 -7.67 0.96 7.58
CA LEU A 91 -7.00 -0.18 6.98
C LEU A 91 -7.92 -0.91 6.00
N GLN A 92 -9.19 -1.13 6.35
CA GLN A 92 -10.16 -1.75 5.43
C GLN A 92 -10.30 -0.95 4.13
N TYR A 93 -10.41 0.38 4.22
CA TYR A 93 -10.46 1.24 3.04
C TYR A 93 -9.15 1.21 2.23
N LEU A 94 -8.01 1.17 2.89
CA LEU A 94 -6.71 1.06 2.23
C LEU A 94 -6.59 -0.27 1.48
N LEU A 95 -7.04 -1.38 2.06
CA LEU A 95 -6.91 -2.72 1.48
C LEU A 95 -7.68 -2.89 0.17
N THR A 96 -8.74 -2.14 -0.06
CA THR A 96 -9.46 -2.17 -1.35
C THR A 96 -8.57 -1.75 -2.52
N LEU A 97 -7.57 -0.88 -2.29
CA LEU A 97 -6.58 -0.49 -3.31
C LEU A 97 -5.72 -1.66 -3.78
N SER A 98 -5.47 -2.64 -2.91
CA SER A 98 -4.67 -3.80 -3.28
C SER A 98 -5.34 -4.62 -4.39
N SER A 99 -6.66 -4.52 -4.58
CA SER A 99 -7.40 -5.20 -5.66
C SER A 99 -6.99 -4.73 -7.05
N VAL A 100 -6.52 -3.48 -7.16
CA VAL A 100 -6.01 -2.92 -8.42
C VAL A 100 -4.75 -3.66 -8.86
N CYS A 101 -4.01 -4.25 -7.91
CA CYS A 101 -2.82 -5.03 -8.14
C CYS A 101 -3.14 -6.49 -8.48
N SER A 102 -3.85 -6.72 -9.58
CA SER A 102 -4.38 -8.05 -9.94
C SER A 102 -3.50 -8.83 -10.93
N THR A 103 -2.36 -8.31 -11.37
CA THR A 103 -1.50 -9.02 -12.32
C THR A 103 -0.91 -10.26 -11.67
N LEU A 104 -1.04 -11.41 -12.33
CA LEU A 104 -0.49 -12.70 -11.90
C LEU A 104 1.01 -12.82 -12.18
N HIS A 105 1.77 -11.75 -11.95
CA HIS A 105 3.23 -11.75 -12.04
C HIS A 105 3.83 -12.15 -10.68
N PRO A 106 4.86 -13.01 -10.62
CA PRO A 106 5.43 -13.49 -9.35
C PRO A 106 5.78 -12.38 -8.37
N ALA A 107 6.35 -11.26 -8.85
CA ALA A 107 6.68 -10.11 -8.00
C ALA A 107 5.44 -9.44 -7.35
N ILE A 108 4.28 -9.44 -8.02
CA ILE A 108 3.03 -8.87 -7.49
C ILE A 108 2.43 -9.79 -6.43
N VAL A 109 2.40 -11.09 -6.73
CA VAL A 109 1.94 -12.13 -5.79
C VAL A 109 2.80 -12.11 -4.52
N HIS A 110 4.13 -12.09 -4.66
CA HIS A 110 5.07 -11.95 -3.54
C HIS A 110 4.85 -10.64 -2.75
N SER A 111 4.62 -9.52 -3.43
CA SER A 111 4.38 -8.24 -2.75
C SER A 111 3.07 -8.22 -1.95
N LYS A 112 2.02 -8.87 -2.46
CA LYS A 112 0.76 -9.08 -1.71
C LYS A 112 0.94 -10.01 -0.52
N SER A 113 1.71 -11.08 -0.68
CA SER A 113 2.06 -12.04 0.38
C SER A 113 2.74 -11.30 1.54
N ARG A 114 3.74 -10.47 1.21
CA ARG A 114 4.44 -9.61 2.18
C ARG A 114 3.54 -8.57 2.85
N LEU A 115 2.56 -8.01 2.14
CA LEU A 115 1.56 -7.10 2.72
C LEU A 115 0.72 -7.81 3.78
N VAL A 116 0.24 -9.03 3.50
CA VAL A 116 -0.52 -9.85 4.47
C VAL A 116 0.32 -10.12 5.71
N GLN A 117 1.56 -10.57 5.52
CA GLN A 117 2.49 -10.84 6.62
C GLN A 117 2.72 -9.58 7.47
N ARG A 118 2.96 -8.44 6.83
CA ARG A 118 3.20 -7.16 7.54
C ARG A 118 2.03 -6.80 8.45
N ILE A 119 0.80 -6.90 7.95
CA ILE A 119 -0.40 -6.61 8.75
C ILE A 119 -0.51 -7.60 9.92
N LEU A 120 -0.25 -8.90 9.70
CA LEU A 120 -0.32 -9.94 10.74
C LEU A 120 0.71 -9.67 11.83
N THR A 121 1.94 -9.32 11.44
CA THR A 121 3.03 -9.04 12.39
C THR A 121 2.84 -7.74 13.16
N CYS A 122 2.09 -6.78 12.61
CA CYS A 122 1.77 -5.54 13.30
C CYS A 122 0.76 -5.78 14.42
N ASP A 123 -0.38 -6.40 14.09
CA ASP A 123 -1.40 -6.83 15.05
C ASP A 123 -2.41 -7.74 14.34
N VAL A 124 -2.52 -9.00 14.80
CA VAL A 124 -3.42 -10.01 14.23
C VAL A 124 -4.89 -9.58 14.30
N SER A 125 -5.28 -8.79 15.31
CA SER A 125 -6.66 -8.30 15.46
C SER A 125 -7.12 -7.37 14.33
N ARG A 126 -6.16 -6.82 13.57
CA ARG A 126 -6.43 -6.01 12.37
C ARG A 126 -7.06 -6.81 11.23
N PHE A 127 -6.93 -8.14 11.27
CA PHE A 127 -7.62 -9.05 10.38
C PHE A 127 -9.01 -9.46 10.92
N SER A 128 -9.78 -8.47 11.34
CA SER A 128 -11.12 -8.67 11.93
C SER A 128 -12.21 -8.96 10.89
N ASP A 129 -11.98 -8.63 9.62
CA ASP A 129 -12.93 -8.88 8.53
C ASP A 129 -12.40 -9.94 7.53
N PRO A 130 -12.80 -11.21 7.66
CA PRO A 130 -12.38 -12.30 6.78
C PRO A 130 -12.70 -12.06 5.30
N LEU A 131 -13.77 -11.31 4.98
CA LEU A 131 -14.20 -11.10 3.60
C LEU A 131 -13.27 -10.13 2.87
N VAL A 132 -12.88 -9.03 3.53
CA VAL A 132 -11.91 -8.06 3.00
C VAL A 132 -10.59 -8.75 2.70
N ILE A 133 -10.16 -9.65 3.58
CA ILE A 133 -8.90 -10.39 3.47
C ILE A 133 -8.98 -11.40 2.33
N ALA A 134 -10.02 -12.22 2.33
CA ALA A 134 -10.23 -13.24 1.32
C ALA A 134 -10.27 -12.62 -0.08
N HIS A 135 -11.04 -11.55 -0.24
CA HIS A 135 -11.28 -10.95 -1.55
C HIS A 135 -10.09 -10.13 -2.07
N HIS A 136 -9.52 -9.25 -1.26
CA HIS A 136 -8.52 -8.28 -1.73
C HIS A 136 -7.08 -8.81 -1.64
N LEU A 137 -6.81 -9.73 -0.71
CA LEU A 137 -5.46 -10.21 -0.41
C LEU A 137 -5.26 -11.68 -0.76
N LEU A 138 -6.11 -12.60 -0.30
CA LEU A 138 -5.86 -14.04 -0.43
C LEU A 138 -6.27 -14.62 -1.79
N ASN A 139 -7.38 -14.17 -2.41
CA ASN A 139 -7.80 -14.67 -3.72
C ASN A 139 -6.70 -14.55 -4.80
N PRO A 140 -6.01 -13.40 -4.94
CA PRO A 140 -4.87 -13.29 -5.85
C PRO A 140 -3.69 -14.22 -5.49
N LEU A 141 -3.49 -14.51 -4.20
CA LEU A 141 -2.43 -15.42 -3.75
C LEU A 141 -2.76 -16.88 -4.08
N VAL A 142 -4.02 -17.29 -3.89
CA VAL A 142 -4.51 -18.63 -4.27
C VAL A 142 -4.41 -18.83 -5.79
N LEU A 143 -4.80 -17.83 -6.58
CA LEU A 143 -4.61 -17.86 -8.04
C LEU A 143 -3.13 -17.89 -8.43
N GLY A 144 -2.27 -17.16 -7.70
CA GLY A 144 -0.82 -17.18 -7.90
C GLY A 144 -0.18 -18.54 -7.58
N LEU A 145 -0.62 -19.22 -6.53
CA LEU A 145 -0.15 -20.58 -6.18
C LEU A 145 -0.45 -21.62 -7.26
N ALA A 146 -1.44 -21.38 -8.11
CA ALA A 146 -1.76 -22.25 -9.24
C ALA A 146 -0.84 -22.04 -10.45
N LEU A 147 0.04 -21.02 -10.44
CA LEU A 147 0.98 -20.75 -11.53
C LEU A 147 2.25 -21.60 -11.41
N PRO A 148 2.67 -22.30 -12.48
CA PRO A 148 3.86 -23.16 -12.46
C PRO A 148 5.18 -22.40 -12.27
N GLU A 149 5.18 -21.09 -12.53
CA GLU A 149 6.35 -20.20 -12.39
C GLU A 149 6.56 -19.70 -10.96
N ILE A 150 5.56 -19.83 -10.09
CA ILE A 150 5.62 -19.32 -8.72
C ILE A 150 6.03 -20.46 -7.79
N SER A 151 7.30 -20.44 -7.36
CA SER A 151 7.80 -21.40 -6.37
C SER A 151 7.26 -21.09 -4.96
N PRO A 152 7.17 -22.09 -4.07
CA PRO A 152 6.82 -21.89 -2.65
C PRO A 152 7.69 -20.84 -1.94
N ALA A 153 8.93 -20.62 -2.41
CA ALA A 153 9.85 -19.63 -1.88
C ALA A 153 9.29 -18.19 -1.93
N HIS A 154 8.37 -17.90 -2.86
CA HIS A 154 7.67 -16.61 -2.93
C HIS A 154 6.63 -16.42 -1.82
N PHE A 155 6.38 -17.47 -1.03
CA PHE A 155 5.43 -17.51 0.08
C PHE A 155 6.09 -17.90 1.40
N ASP A 156 7.41 -18.11 1.45
CA ASP A 156 8.13 -18.52 2.68
C ASP A 156 7.81 -17.59 3.85
N ASP A 157 7.70 -16.29 3.56
CA ASP A 157 7.32 -15.24 4.52
C ASP A 157 5.93 -15.46 5.17
N VAL A 158 4.98 -16.08 4.46
CA VAL A 158 3.63 -16.40 4.98
C VAL A 158 3.59 -17.79 5.64
N CYS A 159 4.32 -18.76 5.08
CA CYS A 159 4.37 -20.12 5.60
C CYS A 159 4.98 -20.23 7.01
N ILE A 160 5.89 -19.31 7.38
CA ILE A 160 6.51 -19.28 8.71
C ILE A 160 5.48 -19.11 9.84
N PHE A 161 4.30 -18.53 9.59
CA PHE A 161 3.28 -18.28 10.62
C PHE A 161 2.20 -19.37 10.75
N TYR A 162 2.04 -20.26 9.77
CA TYR A 162 1.04 -21.33 9.84
C TYR A 162 1.56 -22.63 10.51
N PHE A 163 2.86 -22.69 10.82
CA PHE A 163 3.52 -23.88 11.39
C PHE A 163 4.24 -23.63 12.72
N LYS A 164 3.81 -22.64 13.50
CA LYS A 164 4.21 -22.48 14.91
C LYS A 164 3.01 -22.41 15.83
#